data_AF-A0A0Q8P0C4-F1
#
_entry.id   AF-A0A0Q8P0C4-F1
#
_cell.length_a   1.000
_cell.length_b   1.000
_cell.length_c   1.000
_cell.angle_alpha   90.00
_cell.angle_beta   90.00
_cell.angle_gamma   90.00
#
_symmetry.space_group_name_H-M   'P 1'
#
loop_
_entity.id
_entity.type
_entity.pdbx_description
1 polymer ?
#
loop_
_entity_poly.entity_id
_entity_poly.type
_entity_poly.pdbx_seq_one_letter_code
_entity_poly.pdbx_strand_id
1 'polypeptide(L)'
;MVQLATKLARPFRRVGAVDGAVVLASGGALRVPAVRRETDAAETGELLLSSARPGGPVTIRWQRPGHPAITLESPYRLDRVELKGSHRARLHGLTAGVRLVCPDWSPLFLVSPTQLAVLACAAALSQVRPGARGTATPTSE
;
A
#
# COMPACT_ATOMS: atom_id res chain seq x y z
N MET A 1 -37.80 6.82 33.25
CA MET A 1 -37.64 5.74 32.25
C MET A 1 -36.97 6.37 31.03
N VAL A 2 -35.64 6.26 30.93
CA VAL A 2 -34.82 7.06 29.99
C VAL A 2 -34.49 6.20 28.77
N GLN A 3 -35.04 6.56 27.60
CA GLN A 3 -34.63 5.97 26.32
C GLN A 3 -33.26 6.53 25.91
N LEU A 4 -32.21 5.74 26.08
CA LEU A 4 -30.90 6.01 25.50
C LEU A 4 -30.98 5.82 23.98
N ALA A 5 -30.97 6.93 23.24
CA ALA A 5 -30.77 6.94 21.81
C ALA A 5 -29.34 6.47 21.48
N THR A 6 -29.19 5.21 21.12
CA THR A 6 -27.97 4.68 20.49
C THR A 6 -27.86 5.29 19.09
N LYS A 7 -27.20 6.45 19.04
CA LYS A 7 -26.76 7.10 17.80
C LYS A 7 -25.63 6.26 17.22
N LEU A 8 -25.99 5.17 16.53
CA LEU A 8 -25.07 4.31 15.78
C LEU A 8 -24.23 5.21 14.86
N ALA A 9 -22.96 5.33 15.21
CA ALA A 9 -21.97 6.06 14.45
C ALA A 9 -21.96 5.51 13.02
N ARG A 10 -22.19 6.41 12.06
CA ARG A 10 -22.16 6.12 10.62
C ARG A 10 -20.89 5.30 10.29
N PRO A 11 -20.99 4.18 9.57
CA PRO A 11 -19.83 3.39 9.22
C PRO A 11 -18.92 4.24 8.34
N PHE A 12 -17.64 4.28 8.69
CA PHE A 12 -16.59 4.99 7.98
C PHE A 12 -16.60 4.64 6.48
N ARG A 13 -17.20 5.49 5.66
CA ARG A 13 -17.27 5.30 4.20
C ARG A 13 -15.87 5.55 3.62
N ARG A 14 -15.09 4.48 3.44
CA ARG A 14 -13.78 4.48 2.77
C ARG A 14 -13.96 4.64 1.24
N VAL A 15 -14.38 5.81 0.78
CA VAL A 15 -14.72 6.04 -0.64
C VAL A 15 -13.51 6.06 -1.58
N GLY A 16 -12.27 6.01 -1.08
CA GLY A 16 -11.07 5.96 -1.96
C GLY A 16 -10.27 4.66 -1.91
N ALA A 17 -10.35 3.91 -0.81
CA ALA A 17 -9.48 2.75 -0.58
C ALA A 17 -10.06 1.43 -1.11
N VAL A 18 -11.39 1.32 -1.14
CA VAL A 18 -12.07 0.10 -1.60
C VAL A 18 -11.93 -0.01 -3.12
N ASP A 19 -12.10 1.07 -3.86
CA ASP A 19 -11.92 1.09 -5.32
C ASP A 19 -10.50 0.73 -5.73
N GLY A 20 -9.48 1.29 -5.07
CA GLY A 20 -8.07 1.00 -5.40
C GLY A 20 -7.68 -0.47 -5.16
N ALA A 21 -8.16 -1.08 -4.07
CA ALA A 21 -7.93 -2.49 -3.80
C ALA A 21 -8.68 -3.41 -4.78
N VAL A 22 -9.90 -3.04 -5.16
CA VAL A 22 -10.71 -3.77 -6.17
C VAL A 22 -10.04 -3.72 -7.54
N VAL A 23 -9.49 -2.56 -7.94
CA VAL A 23 -8.73 -2.43 -9.18
C VAL A 23 -7.51 -3.37 -9.20
N LEU A 24 -6.75 -3.44 -8.11
CA LEU A 24 -5.59 -4.34 -8.01
C LEU A 24 -6.00 -5.81 -8.00
N ALA A 25 -7.08 -6.16 -7.29
CA ALA A 25 -7.60 -7.52 -7.26
C ALA A 25 -8.13 -7.99 -8.63
N SER A 26 -8.55 -7.06 -9.49
CA SER A 26 -9.07 -7.33 -10.83
C SER A 26 -7.99 -7.38 -11.92
N GLY A 27 -6.70 -7.27 -11.56
CA GLY A 27 -5.61 -7.25 -12.55
C GLY A 27 -5.35 -5.87 -13.18
N GLY A 28 -5.58 -4.80 -12.42
CA GLY A 28 -5.35 -3.42 -12.85
C GLY A 28 -4.06 -2.80 -12.31
N ALA A 29 -3.87 -1.53 -12.64
CA ALA A 29 -2.79 -0.69 -12.12
C ALA A 29 -3.35 0.56 -11.43
N LEU A 30 -2.72 0.96 -10.33
CA LEU A 30 -3.07 2.15 -9.57
C LEU A 30 -1.81 2.97 -9.29
N ARG A 31 -1.93 4.28 -9.41
CA ARG A 31 -0.87 5.24 -9.09
C ARG A 31 -1.15 5.90 -7.75
N VAL A 32 -0.15 5.90 -6.88
CA VAL A 32 -0.23 6.49 -5.54
C VAL A 32 0.86 7.56 -5.44
N PRO A 33 0.51 8.86 -5.50
CA PRO A 33 1.44 9.95 -5.25
C PRO A 33 2.19 9.75 -3.92
N ALA A 34 3.51 9.83 -3.96
CA ALA A 34 4.34 9.67 -2.79
C ALA A 34 5.60 10.55 -2.86
N VAL A 35 6.22 10.76 -1.71
CA VAL A 35 7.55 11.38 -1.62
C VAL A 35 8.52 10.38 -1.00
N ARG A 36 9.55 9.96 -1.74
CA ARG A 36 10.63 9.13 -1.20
C ARG A 36 11.59 10.01 -0.39
N ARG A 37 11.93 9.57 0.81
CA ARG A 37 12.89 10.21 1.71
C ARG A 37 14.15 9.37 1.82
N GLU A 38 15.28 10.02 1.63
CA GLU A 38 16.61 9.51 1.97
C GLU A 38 17.27 10.44 2.99
N THR A 39 18.43 10.03 3.53
CA THR A 39 19.13 10.73 4.62
C THR A 39 19.24 12.24 4.37
N ASP A 40 19.55 12.65 3.14
CA ASP A 40 19.76 14.05 2.78
C ASP A 40 18.84 14.56 1.65
N ALA A 41 17.93 13.73 1.13
CA ALA A 41 17.14 14.05 -0.05
C ALA A 41 15.66 13.68 0.08
N ALA A 42 14.82 14.39 -0.68
CA ALA A 42 13.40 14.08 -0.84
C ALA A 42 13.04 14.14 -2.33
N GLU A 43 12.45 13.04 -2.83
CA GLU A 43 12.08 12.90 -4.24
C GLU A 43 10.57 12.74 -4.36
N THR A 44 9.94 13.59 -5.17
CA THR A 44 8.50 13.47 -5.47
C THR A 44 8.29 12.55 -6.66
N GLY A 45 7.27 11.70 -6.58
CA GLY A 45 6.95 10.72 -7.61
C GLY A 45 5.69 9.93 -7.28
N GLU A 46 5.59 8.73 -7.85
CA GLU A 46 4.43 7.86 -7.73
C GLU A 46 4.86 6.43 -7.39
N LEU A 47 4.12 5.79 -6.49
CA LEU A 47 4.12 4.34 -6.32
C LEU A 47 3.09 3.75 -7.29
N LEU A 48 3.56 3.03 -8.31
CA LEU A 48 2.75 2.26 -9.22
C LEU A 48 2.52 0.87 -8.64
N LEU A 49 1.27 0.58 -8.30
CA LEU A 49 0.80 -0.71 -7.83
C LEU A 49 0.17 -1.42 -9.03
N SER A 50 0.57 -2.65 -9.34
CA SER A 50 0.03 -3.37 -10.50
C SER A 50 -0.10 -4.86 -10.24
N SER A 51 -1.14 -5.48 -10.78
CA SER A 51 -1.29 -6.93 -10.80
C SER A 51 -1.47 -7.39 -12.24
N ALA A 52 -0.69 -8.39 -12.67
CA ALA A 52 -0.73 -8.88 -14.05
C ALA A 52 -1.99 -9.71 -14.37
N ARG A 53 -2.67 -10.23 -13.34
CA ARG A 53 -3.90 -11.02 -13.48
C ARG A 53 -4.77 -10.89 -12.24
N PRO A 54 -6.10 -11.07 -12.35
CA PRO A 54 -6.98 -11.08 -11.20
C PRO A 54 -6.51 -12.07 -10.13
N GLY A 55 -6.45 -11.61 -8.87
CA GLY A 55 -5.97 -12.41 -7.73
C GLY A 55 -4.48 -12.80 -7.78
N GLY A 56 -3.71 -12.26 -8.72
CA GLY A 56 -2.26 -12.43 -8.81
C GLY A 56 -1.49 -11.56 -7.81
N PRO A 57 -0.18 -11.82 -7.63
CA PRO A 57 0.66 -11.02 -6.76
C PRO A 57 0.76 -9.58 -7.28
N VAL A 58 0.68 -8.62 -6.37
CA VAL A 58 0.84 -7.20 -6.69
C VAL A 58 2.33 -6.85 -6.73
N THR A 59 2.75 -6.14 -7.78
CA THR A 59 4.06 -5.53 -7.92
C THR A 59 3.97 -4.05 -7.57
N ILE A 60 4.92 -3.56 -6.77
CA ILE A 60 5.06 -2.14 -6.44
C ILE A 60 6.31 -1.59 -7.13
N ARG A 61 6.16 -0.47 -7.83
CA ARG A 61 7.27 0.26 -8.47
C ARG A 61 7.28 1.71 -8.03
N TRP A 62 8.45 2.26 -7.77
CA TRP A 62 8.65 3.70 -7.59
C TRP A 62 8.98 4.33 -8.95
N GLN A 63 8.22 5.35 -9.34
CA GLN A 63 8.44 6.09 -10.57
C GLN A 63 8.56 7.58 -10.28
N ARG A 64 9.53 8.23 -10.91
CA ARG A 64 9.67 9.69 -10.90
C ARG A 64 9.73 10.20 -12.35
N PRO A 65 9.18 11.39 -12.65
CA PRO A 65 9.23 11.95 -14.00
C PRO A 65 10.68 12.07 -14.48
N GLY A 66 10.98 11.55 -15.67
CA GLY A 66 12.30 11.66 -16.29
C GLY A 66 13.36 10.65 -15.81
N HIS A 67 13.01 9.67 -14.96
CA HIS A 67 13.94 8.61 -14.56
C HIS A 67 13.32 7.20 -14.71
N PRO A 68 14.15 6.16 -14.83
CA PRO A 68 13.67 4.78 -14.84
C PRO A 68 12.91 4.43 -13.57
N ALA A 69 11.87 3.61 -13.71
CA ALA A 69 11.10 3.09 -12.59
C ALA A 69 11.92 2.03 -11.83
N ILE A 70 11.88 2.08 -10.50
CA ILE A 70 12.55 1.14 -9.62
C ILE A 70 11.50 0.14 -9.12
N THR A 71 11.71 -1.15 -9.38
CA THR A 71 10.83 -2.20 -8.83
C THR A 71 11.23 -2.49 -7.39
N LEU A 72 10.26 -2.53 -6.49
CA LEU A 72 10.48 -2.91 -5.10
C LEU A 72 10.33 -4.43 -4.97
N GLU A 73 11.43 -5.10 -4.66
CA GLU A 73 11.46 -6.56 -4.61
C GLU A 73 10.74 -7.11 -3.38
N SER A 74 9.86 -8.11 -3.61
CA SER A 74 9.20 -8.88 -2.57
C SER A 74 10.21 -9.83 -1.91
N PRO A 75 10.11 -10.11 -0.60
CA PRO A 75 9.06 -9.67 0.33
C PRO A 75 9.33 -8.27 0.90
N TYR A 76 8.32 -7.40 0.82
CA TYR A 76 8.33 -6.12 1.52
C TYR A 76 7.38 -6.14 2.72
N ARG A 77 7.84 -5.60 3.85
CA ARG A 77 6.99 -5.25 5.00
C ARG A 77 6.62 -3.78 4.95
N LEU A 78 5.39 -3.49 5.35
CA LEU A 78 4.87 -2.12 5.40
C LEU A 78 4.84 -1.65 6.85
N ASP A 79 5.82 -0.85 7.23
CA ASP A 79 5.87 -0.27 8.57
C ASP A 79 5.34 1.15 8.55
N ARG A 80 4.37 1.42 9.42
CA ARG A 80 3.85 2.78 9.60
C ARG A 80 4.83 3.58 10.43
N VAL A 81 5.29 4.69 9.87
CA VAL A 81 6.16 5.64 10.54
C VAL A 81 5.32 6.81 11.05
N GLU A 82 5.37 7.03 12.37
CA GLU A 82 4.77 8.22 12.97
C GLU A 82 5.61 9.46 12.64
N LEU A 83 5.02 10.44 11.98
CA LEU A 83 5.68 11.69 11.60
C LEU A 83 5.45 12.80 12.63
N LYS A 84 5.24 12.45 13.91
CA LYS A 84 4.93 13.40 14.98
C LYS A 84 5.97 14.54 14.99
N GLY A 85 5.48 15.78 14.84
CA GLY A 85 6.31 16.98 14.89
C GLY A 85 6.99 17.40 13.57
N SER A 86 6.87 16.65 12.47
CA SER A 86 7.49 17.05 11.21
C SER A 86 6.69 18.18 10.52
N HIS A 87 7.16 19.42 10.68
CA HIS A 87 6.58 20.62 10.04
C HIS A 87 6.47 20.46 8.52
N ARG A 88 7.50 19.88 7.90
CA ARG A 88 7.55 19.65 6.44
C ARG A 88 6.56 18.58 5.96
N ALA A 89 6.29 17.56 6.78
CA ALA A 89 5.26 16.56 6.47
C ALA A 89 3.85 17.16 6.52
N ARG A 90 3.61 18.08 7.47
CA ARG A 90 2.34 18.84 7.55
C ARG A 90 2.10 19.75 6.35
N LEU A 91 3.14 20.43 5.85
CA LEU A 91 3.04 21.31 4.68
C LEU A 91 2.53 20.60 3.43
N HIS A 92 2.82 19.30 3.29
CA HIS A 92 2.37 18.49 2.17
C HIS A 92 1.12 17.64 2.48
N GLY A 93 0.50 17.80 3.66
CA GLY A 93 -0.64 16.97 4.09
C GLY A 93 -0.28 15.49 4.33
N LEU A 94 1.01 15.14 4.33
CA LEU A 94 1.53 13.79 4.42
C LEU A 94 1.68 13.43 5.90
N THR A 95 0.60 13.06 6.57
CA THR A 95 0.62 12.74 8.01
C THR A 95 0.91 11.28 8.32
N ALA A 96 1.18 10.47 7.28
CA ALA A 96 1.58 9.08 7.44
C ALA A 96 2.81 8.75 6.60
N GLY A 97 3.86 8.29 7.29
CA GLY A 97 5.02 7.70 6.65
C GLY A 97 4.82 6.19 6.55
N VAL A 98 5.30 5.61 5.46
CA VAL A 98 5.32 4.18 5.22
C VAL A 98 6.74 3.79 4.85
N ARG A 99 7.34 2.89 5.61
CA ARG A 99 8.59 2.25 5.23
C ARG A 99 8.28 0.94 4.53
N LEU A 100 8.79 0.80 3.30
CA LEU A 100 8.79 -0.48 2.61
C LEU A 100 10.14 -1.12 2.90
N VAL A 101 10.14 -2.18 3.70
CA VAL A 101 11.35 -2.90 4.11
C VAL A 101 11.59 -4.01 3.10
N CYS A 102 12.49 -3.80 2.14
CA CYS A 102 12.98 -4.84 1.23
C CYS A 102 14.33 -5.39 1.75
N PRO A 103 14.79 -6.56 1.27
CA PRO A 103 16.01 -7.22 1.76
C PRO A 103 17.27 -6.34 1.68
N ASP A 104 17.45 -5.62 0.58
CA ASP A 104 18.66 -4.83 0.30
C ASP A 104 18.43 -3.32 0.44
N TRP A 105 17.18 -2.90 0.62
CA TRP A 105 16.81 -1.50 0.58
C TRP A 105 15.52 -1.24 1.35
N SER A 106 15.50 -0.22 2.21
CA SER A 106 14.34 0.11 3.05
C SER A 106 13.93 1.58 2.92
N PRO A 107 13.40 2.00 1.76
CA PRO A 107 13.01 3.39 1.51
C PRO A 107 11.82 3.83 2.37
N LEU A 108 11.88 5.09 2.83
CA LEU A 108 10.76 5.75 3.48
C LEU A 108 9.94 6.51 2.43
N PHE A 109 8.66 6.18 2.32
CA PHE A 109 7.70 6.90 1.49
C PHE A 109 6.72 7.68 2.36
N LEU A 110 6.55 8.95 2.06
CA LEU A 110 5.51 9.79 2.64
C LEU A 110 4.31 9.78 1.69
N VAL A 111 3.14 9.39 2.19
CA VAL A 111 1.92 9.18 1.39
C VAL A 111 0.73 9.85 2.05
N SER A 112 -0.33 10.08 1.28
CA SER A 112 -1.59 10.55 1.87
C SER A 112 -2.16 9.49 2.83
N PRO A 113 -2.68 9.87 4.01
CA PRO A 113 -3.36 8.94 4.92
C PRO A 113 -4.49 8.14 4.26
N THR A 114 -5.15 8.72 3.26
CA THR A 114 -6.25 8.07 2.53
C THR A 114 -5.78 6.89 1.68
N GLN A 115 -4.49 6.85 1.30
CA GLN A 115 -3.90 5.83 0.44
C GLN A 115 -3.23 4.69 1.22
N LEU A 116 -3.07 4.83 2.54
CA LEU A 116 -2.45 3.81 3.39
C LEU A 116 -3.12 2.45 3.28
N ALA A 117 -4.45 2.42 3.25
CA ALA A 117 -5.19 1.17 3.19
C ALA A 117 -4.92 0.42 1.87
N VAL A 118 -4.82 1.15 0.74
CA VAL A 118 -4.52 0.52 -0.55
C VAL A 118 -3.09 0.01 -0.60
N LEU A 119 -2.14 0.77 -0.04
CA LEU A 119 -0.75 0.33 0.06
C LEU A 119 -0.59 -0.90 0.97
N ALA A 120 -1.29 -0.93 2.09
CA ALA A 120 -1.32 -2.11 2.98
C ALA A 120 -1.90 -3.33 2.27
N CYS A 121 -2.99 -3.18 1.50
CA CYS A 121 -3.53 -4.25 0.68
C CYS A 121 -2.54 -4.72 -0.40
N ALA A 122 -1.91 -3.79 -1.11
CA ALA A 122 -0.90 -4.12 -2.12
C ALA A 122 0.30 -4.87 -1.52
N ALA A 123 0.78 -4.44 -0.35
CA ALA A 123 1.84 -5.13 0.38
C ALA A 123 1.45 -6.51 0.89
N ALA A 124 0.21 -6.71 1.30
CA ALA A 124 -0.27 -8.05 1.66
C ALA A 124 -0.39 -8.96 0.42
N LEU A 125 -0.91 -8.44 -0.70
CA LEU A 125 -1.11 -9.20 -1.93
C LEU A 125 0.20 -9.57 -2.63
N SER A 126 1.28 -8.81 -2.44
CA SER A 126 2.60 -9.14 -2.98
C SER A 126 3.26 -10.34 -2.31
N GLN A 127 2.82 -10.69 -1.11
CA GLN A 127 3.31 -11.84 -0.36
C GLN A 127 2.59 -13.14 -0.75
N VAL A 128 1.52 -13.04 -1.55
CA VAL A 128 0.79 -14.21 -2.04
C VAL A 128 1.66 -14.94 -3.07
N ARG A 129 2.37 -15.97 -2.61
CA ARG A 129 3.06 -16.92 -3.49
C ARG A 129 2.04 -17.51 -4.47
N PRO A 130 2.35 -17.55 -5.78
CA PRO A 130 1.58 -18.37 -6.71
C PRO A 130 1.86 -19.84 -6.35
N GLY A 131 1.01 -20.47 -5.54
CA GLY A 131 1.21 -21.87 -5.15
C GLY A 131 0.44 -22.40 -3.95
N ALA A 132 -0.27 -21.59 -3.16
CA ALA A 132 -1.07 -22.10 -2.02
C ALA A 132 -2.47 -22.58 -2.43
N ARG A 133 -2.63 -23.20 -3.60
CA ARG A 133 -3.83 -23.95 -3.99
C ARG A 133 -3.45 -25.41 -4.23
N GLY A 134 -3.77 -26.25 -3.24
CA GLY A 134 -4.21 -27.64 -3.42
C GLY A 134 -3.19 -28.64 -3.96
N THR A 135 -2.37 -29.19 -3.07
CA THR A 135 -1.99 -30.61 -3.17
C THR A 135 -2.82 -31.39 -2.16
N ALA A 136 -4.11 -31.52 -2.43
CA ALA A 136 -4.89 -32.62 -1.90
C ALA A 136 -4.72 -33.75 -2.92
N THR A 137 -3.76 -34.63 -2.69
CA THR A 137 -3.67 -35.93 -3.36
C THR A 137 -4.86 -36.76 -2.86
N PRO A 138 -5.82 -37.18 -3.69
CA PRO A 138 -6.70 -38.26 -3.30
C PRO A 138 -5.87 -39.55 -3.35
N THR A 139 -5.48 -40.05 -2.19
CA THR A 139 -5.08 -41.45 -2.06
C THR A 139 -6.35 -42.28 -2.26
N SER A 140 -6.50 -42.85 -3.45
CA SER A 140 -7.45 -43.95 -3.66
C SER A 140 -6.83 -45.21 -3.07
N GLU A 141 -7.46 -45.73 -2.01
CA GLU A 141 -7.51 -47.16 -1.72
C GLU A 141 -8.66 -47.80 -2.51
#